data_AF-A0A523TQU0-F1
#
_entry.id   AF-A0A523TQU0-F1
#
_cell.length_a   1.000
_cell.length_b   1.000
_cell.length_c   1.000
_cell.angle_alpha   90.00
_cell.angle_beta   90.00
_cell.angle_gamma   90.00
#
_symmetry.space_group_name_H-M   'P 1'
#
loop_
_entity.id
_entity.type
_entity.pdbx_description
1 polymer ?
#
loop_
_entity_poly.entity_id
_entity_poly.type
_entity_poly.pdbx_seq_one_letter_code
_entity_poly.pdbx_strand_id
1 'polypeptide(L)'
;MKRNIVCIVVIIVFGLILAVPGCGGSHKSGRGSSPSYGSTGGTGTGTGGTGGSNGGSAGGSGAAANTTNDANTGLFTVQDMFNDINNFRREYSDHSPYDGYPWQGYFRNEMTWSRTMTWDDALADEAQAEAEAVRAGGSPKGERFPNQHQEHEPFWACGLDSPKFMITGKSTNELDGNMHGRWHTKANGTAREGIAYQTGTGEYCHKTMLGVGKADLADNEIWWVLIFGE
;
A
#
# COMPACT_ATOMS: atom_id res chain seq x y z
N MET A 1 -17.64 -45.14 20.45
CA MET A 1 -16.24 -44.96 19.97
C MET A 1 -15.94 -43.55 19.45
N LYS A 2 -16.81 -42.89 18.66
CA LYS A 2 -16.52 -41.56 18.08
C LYS A 2 -16.36 -40.41 19.10
N ARG A 3 -17.02 -40.49 20.26
CA ARG A 3 -16.93 -39.45 21.31
C ARG A 3 -15.58 -39.41 22.05
N ASN A 4 -14.88 -40.55 22.14
CA ASN A 4 -13.61 -40.62 22.88
C ASN A 4 -12.44 -40.04 22.05
N ILE A 5 -12.54 -40.10 20.72
CA ILE A 5 -11.52 -39.55 19.81
C ILE A 5 -11.54 -38.01 19.84
N VAL A 6 -12.72 -37.41 19.95
CA VAL A 6 -12.87 -35.94 20.01
C VAL A 6 -12.22 -35.36 21.27
N CYS A 7 -12.37 -36.00 22.43
CA CYS A 7 -11.74 -35.53 23.67
C CYS A 7 -10.21 -35.60 23.62
N ILE A 8 -9.64 -36.62 22.96
CA ILE A 8 -8.17 -36.75 22.83
C ILE A 8 -7.59 -35.64 21.95
N VAL A 9 -8.26 -35.31 20.84
CA VAL A 9 -7.80 -34.24 19.93
C VAL A 9 -7.82 -32.87 20.62
N VAL A 10 -8.86 -32.56 21.41
CA VAL A 10 -8.95 -31.28 22.14
C VAL A 10 -7.82 -31.14 23.17
N ILE A 11 -7.48 -32.21 23.91
CA ILE A 11 -6.41 -32.16 24.92
C ILE A 11 -5.03 -31.94 24.26
N ILE A 12 -4.77 -32.55 23.10
CA ILE A 12 -3.50 -32.38 22.38
C ILE A 12 -3.34 -30.93 21.86
N VAL A 13 -4.41 -30.34 21.31
CA VAL A 13 -4.38 -28.96 20.80
C VAL A 13 -4.14 -27.94 21.92
N PHE A 14 -4.78 -28.10 23.07
CA PHE A 14 -4.57 -27.19 24.21
C PHE A 14 -3.22 -27.40 24.92
N GLY A 15 -2.68 -28.61 24.92
CA GLY A 15 -1.34 -28.89 25.47
C GLY A 15 -0.20 -28.23 24.69
N LEU A 16 -0.36 -28.04 23.38
CA LEU A 16 0.65 -27.42 22.51
C LEU A 16 0.76 -25.90 22.66
N ILE A 17 -0.28 -25.22 23.17
CA ILE A 17 -0.29 -23.75 23.34
C ILE A 17 0.58 -23.32 24.54
N LEU A 18 0.82 -24.19 25.52
CA LEU A 18 1.61 -23.87 26.72
C LEU A 18 3.13 -24.13 26.57
N ALA A 19 3.59 -24.58 25.41
CA ALA A 19 4.99 -24.95 25.17
C ALA A 19 5.74 -23.98 24.22
N VAL A 20 5.25 -22.76 24.03
CA VAL A 20 6.01 -21.72 23.30
C VAL A 20 6.90 -20.97 24.30
N PRO A 21 8.24 -21.16 24.28
CA PRO A 21 9.14 -20.36 25.09
C PRO A 21 9.03 -18.89 24.67
N GLY A 22 8.67 -18.05 25.63
CA GLY A 22 8.59 -16.60 25.44
C GLY A 22 9.98 -16.03 25.12
N CYS A 23 10.17 -15.61 23.88
CA CYS A 23 11.31 -14.79 23.48
C CYS A 23 11.15 -13.37 24.03
N GLY A 24 11.58 -13.18 25.28
CA GLY A 24 11.82 -11.86 25.87
C GLY A 24 13.08 -11.23 25.29
N GLY A 25 12.92 -10.37 24.29
CA GLY A 25 13.98 -9.51 23.76
C GLY A 25 13.82 -8.08 24.27
N SER A 26 14.47 -7.76 25.39
CA SER A 26 14.65 -6.38 25.84
C SER A 26 15.69 -5.69 24.93
N HIS A 27 15.26 -4.79 24.06
CA HIS A 27 16.18 -3.91 23.32
C HIS A 27 16.12 -2.51 23.92
N LYS A 28 17.14 -2.21 24.73
CA LYS A 28 17.47 -0.88 25.22
C LYS A 28 18.53 -0.32 24.26
N SER A 29 18.15 0.47 23.27
CA SER A 29 19.09 1.19 22.41
C SER A 29 19.05 2.68 22.73
N GLY A 30 19.91 3.08 23.67
CA GLY A 30 20.32 4.47 23.80
C GLY A 30 21.40 4.79 22.76
N ARG A 31 21.15 5.78 21.91
CA ARG A 31 22.15 6.59 21.19
C ARG A 31 21.54 8.00 21.15
N GLY A 32 22.10 9.01 21.81
CA GLY A 32 23.49 9.44 21.72
C GLY A 32 23.52 10.60 20.73
N SER A 33 23.00 11.75 21.15
CA SER A 33 23.00 13.01 20.40
C SER A 33 24.42 13.57 20.34
N SER A 34 24.97 13.67 19.13
CA SER A 34 26.16 14.49 18.85
C SER A 34 25.75 15.65 17.95
N PRO A 35 26.16 16.90 18.25
CA PRO A 35 25.87 18.05 17.40
C PRO A 35 26.82 18.06 16.20
N SER A 36 26.28 18.17 14.98
CA SER A 36 27.07 18.44 13.78
C SER A 36 27.04 19.94 13.48
N TYR A 37 28.21 20.57 13.59
CA TYR A 37 28.49 21.94 13.18
C TYR A 37 29.02 21.95 11.73
N GLY A 38 28.40 22.76 10.87
CA GLY A 38 29.03 23.60 9.83
C GLY A 38 29.64 22.99 8.56
N SER A 39 29.16 23.44 7.39
CA SER A 39 29.92 24.14 6.32
C SER A 39 29.14 24.11 4.99
N THR A 40 28.61 25.24 4.51
CA THR A 40 29.15 26.16 3.46
C THR A 40 29.08 25.66 2.01
N GLY A 41 28.32 26.40 1.18
CA GLY A 41 28.71 26.70 -0.21
C GLY A 41 27.97 25.97 -1.33
N GLY A 42 27.00 26.63 -1.95
CA GLY A 42 26.39 26.18 -3.20
C GLY A 42 25.45 27.21 -3.82
N THR A 43 26.02 28.25 -4.44
CA THR A 43 25.30 29.21 -5.30
C THR A 43 24.92 28.55 -6.61
N GLY A 44 23.62 28.30 -6.82
CA GLY A 44 23.05 27.91 -8.11
C GLY A 44 21.93 28.87 -8.51
N THR A 45 22.24 29.79 -9.40
CA THR A 45 21.27 30.67 -10.08
C THR A 45 20.57 29.89 -11.18
N GLY A 46 19.27 29.63 -11.01
CA GLY A 46 18.39 29.06 -12.04
C GLY A 46 17.14 29.93 -12.20
N THR A 47 17.06 30.61 -13.34
CA THR A 47 16.00 31.54 -13.72
C THR A 47 14.93 30.82 -14.54
N GLY A 48 13.65 31.03 -14.21
CA GLY A 48 12.56 31.10 -15.20
C GLY A 48 11.63 29.88 -15.32
N GLY A 49 10.36 30.07 -14.97
CA GLY A 49 9.27 29.13 -15.28
C GLY A 49 7.96 29.46 -14.58
N THR A 50 7.25 30.48 -15.05
CA THR A 50 5.93 30.95 -14.58
C THR A 50 4.76 30.09 -15.09
N GLY A 51 3.82 29.78 -14.18
CA GLY A 51 2.46 29.29 -14.44
C GLY A 51 2.16 28.03 -13.61
N GLY A 52 1.34 28.01 -12.56
CA GLY A 52 0.18 28.83 -12.23
C GLY A 52 -1.05 27.92 -12.19
N SER A 53 -1.32 27.26 -11.06
CA SER A 53 -2.67 26.85 -10.63
C SER A 53 -2.69 26.52 -9.14
N ASN A 54 -3.56 27.27 -8.45
CA ASN A 54 -3.86 27.21 -7.03
C ASN A 54 -4.51 25.88 -6.64
N GLY A 55 -4.01 25.30 -5.55
CA GLY A 55 -4.67 24.26 -4.77
C GLY A 55 -3.88 24.09 -3.48
N GLY A 56 -4.21 24.89 -2.46
CA GLY A 56 -3.59 24.75 -1.15
C GLY A 56 -3.94 23.40 -0.56
N SER A 57 -2.93 22.56 -0.34
CA SER A 57 -3.04 21.40 0.53
C SER A 57 -2.09 21.60 1.71
N ALA A 58 -2.64 21.35 2.89
CA ALA A 58 -2.02 21.56 4.19
C ALA A 58 -0.71 20.77 4.32
N GLY A 59 0.24 21.36 5.04
CA GLY A 59 1.53 20.76 5.31
C GLY A 59 1.42 19.56 6.24
N GLY A 60 1.53 18.36 5.67
CA GLY A 60 1.97 17.17 6.36
C GLY A 60 3.48 17.04 6.18
N SER A 61 4.24 17.25 7.25
CA SER A 61 5.69 16.99 7.31
C SER A 61 5.97 15.49 7.31
N GLY A 62 5.76 14.84 6.17
CA GLY A 62 6.28 13.51 5.87
C GLY A 62 7.78 13.61 5.58
N ALA A 63 8.58 12.70 6.15
CA ALA A 63 10.01 12.61 5.92
C ALA A 63 10.34 12.77 4.42
N ALA A 64 11.38 13.53 4.08
CA ALA A 64 11.81 13.75 2.70
C ALA A 64 11.99 12.39 2.00
N ALA A 65 10.98 11.96 1.25
CA ALA A 65 10.98 10.69 0.57
C ALA A 65 12.14 10.71 -0.41
N ASN A 66 12.93 9.65 -0.42
CA ASN A 66 14.02 9.50 -1.36
C ASN A 66 13.47 9.57 -2.79
N THR A 67 13.84 10.63 -3.50
CA THR A 67 13.33 10.97 -4.84
C THR A 67 14.14 10.34 -5.96
N THR A 68 15.04 9.38 -5.67
CA THR A 68 15.90 8.78 -6.70
C THR A 68 15.49 7.37 -7.11
N ASN A 69 14.80 6.63 -6.26
CA ASN A 69 14.33 5.28 -6.55
C ASN A 69 12.85 5.34 -6.96
N ASP A 70 12.55 4.87 -8.16
CA ASP A 70 11.21 4.78 -8.75
C ASP A 70 10.87 3.36 -9.24
N ALA A 71 11.75 2.38 -9.04
CA ALA A 71 11.64 1.04 -9.63
C ALA A 71 11.36 1.03 -11.15
N ASN A 72 11.84 2.04 -11.89
CA ASN A 72 11.56 2.26 -13.31
C ASN A 72 10.07 2.43 -13.63
N THR A 73 9.29 2.95 -12.68
CA THR A 73 7.85 3.23 -12.86
C THR A 73 7.57 4.69 -13.21
N GLY A 74 8.55 5.58 -13.02
CA GLY A 74 8.36 7.04 -13.08
C GLY A 74 7.65 7.63 -11.85
N LEU A 75 7.37 6.82 -10.81
CA LEU A 75 6.75 7.26 -9.56
C LEU A 75 7.82 7.35 -8.47
N PHE A 76 8.27 8.57 -8.17
CA PHE A 76 9.38 8.79 -7.23
C PHE A 76 8.90 9.00 -5.79
N THR A 77 7.69 9.52 -5.62
CA THR A 77 7.15 9.97 -4.33
C THR A 77 5.80 9.34 -4.02
N VAL A 78 5.40 9.39 -2.74
CA VAL A 78 4.04 9.00 -2.32
C VAL A 78 2.96 9.84 -3.01
N GLN A 79 3.27 11.10 -3.32
CA GLN A 79 2.36 12.00 -4.03
C GLN A 79 2.19 11.57 -5.50
N ASP A 80 3.26 11.08 -6.15
CA ASP A 80 3.18 10.55 -7.51
C ASP A 80 2.25 9.33 -7.55
N MET A 81 2.43 8.39 -6.63
CA MET A 81 1.57 7.21 -6.51
C MET A 81 0.12 7.60 -6.16
N PHE A 82 -0.11 8.54 -5.24
CA PHE A 82 -1.46 9.03 -4.95
C PHE A 82 -2.14 9.62 -6.19
N ASN A 83 -1.40 10.44 -6.95
CA ASN A 83 -1.89 11.04 -8.18
C ASN A 83 -2.17 9.98 -9.26
N ASP A 84 -1.30 8.98 -9.40
CA ASP A 84 -1.44 7.85 -10.32
C ASP A 84 -2.70 7.04 -10.00
N ILE A 85 -2.91 6.65 -8.74
CA ILE A 85 -4.10 5.89 -8.30
C ILE A 85 -5.39 6.69 -8.53
N ASN A 86 -5.39 7.99 -8.23
CA ASN A 86 -6.54 8.85 -8.51
C ASN A 86 -6.80 8.98 -10.02
N ASN A 87 -5.75 9.06 -10.85
CA ASN A 87 -5.92 9.06 -12.29
C ASN A 87 -6.47 7.72 -12.79
N PHE A 88 -5.93 6.61 -12.28
CA PHE A 88 -6.36 5.25 -12.60
C PHE A 88 -7.85 5.04 -12.27
N ARG A 89 -8.31 5.45 -11.08
CA ARG A 89 -9.73 5.37 -10.69
C ARG A 89 -10.64 6.22 -11.58
N ARG A 90 -10.21 7.41 -12.02
CA ARG A 90 -10.99 8.26 -12.94
C ARG A 90 -11.09 7.66 -14.34
N GLU A 91 -9.99 7.15 -14.89
CA GLU A 91 -9.98 6.57 -16.25
C GLU A 91 -10.95 5.39 -16.40
N TYR A 92 -11.24 4.69 -15.32
CA TYR A 92 -12.10 3.50 -15.30
C TYR A 92 -13.50 3.76 -14.74
N SER A 93 -13.90 5.03 -14.65
CA SER A 93 -15.17 5.40 -14.04
C SER A 93 -16.41 4.93 -14.80
N ASP A 94 -16.24 4.55 -16.07
CA ASP A 94 -17.30 4.10 -16.97
C ASP A 94 -17.42 2.57 -17.04
N HIS A 95 -16.62 1.85 -16.25
CA HIS A 95 -16.69 0.39 -16.16
C HIS A 95 -17.59 -0.05 -15.00
N SER A 96 -18.13 -1.25 -15.11
CA SER A 96 -18.94 -1.87 -14.05
C SER A 96 -18.10 -2.03 -12.77
N PRO A 97 -18.52 -1.45 -11.63
CA PRO A 97 -17.85 -1.63 -10.36
C PRO A 97 -17.86 -3.10 -9.89
N TYR A 98 -16.94 -3.46 -9.01
CA TYR A 98 -16.78 -4.81 -8.47
C TYR A 98 -16.76 -4.79 -6.94
N ASP A 99 -17.64 -5.57 -6.33
CA ASP A 99 -17.80 -5.65 -4.87
C ASP A 99 -17.23 -6.98 -4.35
N GLY A 100 -15.98 -6.93 -3.91
CA GLY A 100 -15.23 -8.06 -3.36
C GLY A 100 -13.73 -7.90 -3.57
N TYR A 101 -12.94 -8.83 -3.02
CA TYR A 101 -11.53 -8.92 -3.41
C TYR A 101 -11.42 -9.26 -4.90
N PRO A 102 -10.28 -8.95 -5.56
CA PRO A 102 -10.09 -9.27 -6.97
C PRO A 102 -10.51 -10.70 -7.31
N TRP A 103 -11.40 -10.84 -8.31
CA TRP A 103 -11.91 -12.13 -8.81
C TRP A 103 -12.78 -12.95 -7.83
N GLN A 104 -13.15 -12.40 -6.67
CA GLN A 104 -13.96 -13.10 -5.64
C GLN A 104 -15.33 -12.44 -5.36
N GLY A 105 -15.65 -11.33 -6.05
CA GLY A 105 -16.85 -10.53 -5.88
C GLY A 105 -17.86 -10.61 -7.03
N TYR A 106 -18.76 -9.62 -7.05
CA TYR A 106 -19.79 -9.49 -8.09
C TYR A 106 -19.77 -8.09 -8.72
N PHE A 107 -20.09 -8.03 -10.02
CA PHE A 107 -20.34 -6.75 -10.68
C PHE A 107 -21.52 -6.03 -10.05
N ARG A 108 -21.39 -4.73 -9.89
CA ARG A 108 -22.41 -3.81 -9.41
C ARG A 108 -22.76 -2.80 -10.50
N ASN A 109 -23.84 -2.05 -10.25
CA ASN A 109 -24.28 -0.99 -11.15
C ASN A 109 -23.90 0.41 -10.62
N GLU A 110 -23.31 0.50 -9.43
CA GLU A 110 -23.01 1.76 -8.75
C GLU A 110 -21.68 1.65 -7.98
N MET A 111 -20.89 2.73 -8.06
CA MET A 111 -19.63 2.88 -7.34
C MET A 111 -19.93 3.61 -6.02
N THR A 112 -19.71 2.94 -4.89
CA THR A 112 -19.93 3.52 -3.56
C THR A 112 -18.68 4.20 -3.00
N TRP A 113 -17.51 3.85 -3.53
CA TRP A 113 -16.23 4.49 -3.23
C TRP A 113 -16.01 5.73 -4.10
N SER A 114 -15.29 6.72 -3.61
CA SER A 114 -15.00 7.93 -4.39
C SER A 114 -14.14 7.61 -5.61
N ARG A 115 -14.47 8.19 -6.77
CA ARG A 115 -13.62 8.13 -7.97
C ARG A 115 -12.34 8.96 -7.81
N THR A 116 -12.35 9.92 -6.90
CA THR A 116 -11.17 10.73 -6.55
C THR A 116 -11.07 10.78 -5.04
N MET A 117 -10.07 10.10 -4.52
CA MET A 117 -9.77 10.03 -3.10
C MET A 117 -9.14 11.33 -2.62
N THR A 118 -9.50 11.72 -1.41
CA THR A 118 -8.87 12.81 -0.67
C THR A 118 -7.63 12.28 0.05
N TRP A 119 -6.54 13.03 0.04
CA TRP A 119 -5.36 12.67 0.83
C TRP A 119 -5.70 12.73 2.32
N ASP A 120 -5.29 11.72 3.09
CA ASP A 120 -5.43 11.69 4.54
C ASP A 120 -4.08 11.37 5.21
N ASP A 121 -3.63 12.28 6.08
CA ASP A 121 -2.32 12.19 6.73
C ASP A 121 -2.23 11.00 7.69
N ALA A 122 -3.32 10.68 8.42
CA ALA A 122 -3.31 9.58 9.38
C ALA A 122 -3.23 8.22 8.67
N LEU A 123 -3.94 8.06 7.54
CA LEU A 123 -3.81 6.90 6.67
C LEU A 123 -2.43 6.83 6.02
N ALA A 124 -1.84 7.97 5.64
CA ALA A 124 -0.50 8.00 5.06
C ALA A 124 0.58 7.60 6.07
N ASP A 125 0.47 8.06 7.32
CA ASP A 125 1.35 7.63 8.41
C ASP A 125 1.25 6.12 8.68
N GLU A 126 0.02 5.57 8.68
CA GLU A 126 -0.20 4.13 8.82
C GLU A 126 0.35 3.33 7.62
N ALA A 127 0.15 3.84 6.40
CA ALA A 127 0.68 3.22 5.19
C ALA A 127 2.22 3.25 5.17
N GLN A 128 2.84 4.34 5.60
CA GLN A 128 4.28 4.45 5.72
C GLN A 128 4.83 3.47 6.77
N ALA A 129 4.17 3.35 7.93
CA ALA A 129 4.56 2.40 8.96
C ALA A 129 4.52 0.95 8.45
N GLU A 130 3.49 0.59 7.68
CA GLU A 130 3.42 -0.73 7.03
C GLU A 130 4.52 -0.92 6.00
N ALA A 131 4.79 0.08 5.15
CA ALA A 131 5.83 0.01 4.13
C ALA A 131 7.21 -0.23 4.77
N GLU A 132 7.51 0.45 5.87
CA GLU A 132 8.73 0.25 6.65
C GLU A 132 8.78 -1.13 7.33
N ALA A 133 7.64 -1.63 7.82
CA ALA A 133 7.56 -2.95 8.43
C ALA A 133 7.87 -4.06 7.42
N VAL A 134 7.31 -3.99 6.20
CA VAL A 134 7.60 -4.98 5.15
C VAL A 134 9.02 -4.83 4.59
N ARG A 135 9.54 -3.60 4.49
CA ARG A 135 10.96 -3.37 4.15
C ARG A 135 11.91 -4.01 5.17
N ALA A 136 11.56 -3.97 6.45
CA ALA A 136 12.32 -4.59 7.53
C ALA A 136 12.23 -6.14 7.59
N GLY A 137 11.61 -6.77 6.59
CA GLY A 137 11.45 -8.22 6.50
C GLY A 137 10.13 -8.75 7.07
N GLY A 138 9.19 -7.86 7.42
CA GLY A 138 7.81 -8.24 7.71
C GLY A 138 7.10 -8.82 6.48
N SER A 139 6.03 -9.58 6.72
CA SER A 139 5.16 -10.05 5.63
C SER A 139 4.04 -9.05 5.35
N PRO A 140 3.69 -8.78 4.08
CA PRO A 140 2.52 -7.99 3.74
C PRO A 140 1.24 -8.55 4.39
N LYS A 141 0.38 -7.65 4.87
CA LYS A 141 -0.92 -8.05 5.43
C LYS A 141 -1.89 -8.48 4.31
N GLY A 142 -2.69 -9.50 4.62
CA GLY A 142 -3.81 -9.92 3.78
C GLY A 142 -3.55 -11.10 2.85
N GLU A 143 -4.49 -11.29 1.93
CA GLU A 143 -4.42 -12.34 0.91
C GLU A 143 -3.57 -11.86 -0.27
N ARG A 144 -2.76 -12.75 -0.83
CA ARG A 144 -1.97 -12.47 -2.04
C ARG A 144 -2.81 -12.66 -3.29
N PHE A 145 -2.94 -11.59 -4.07
CA PHE A 145 -3.57 -11.61 -5.38
C PHE A 145 -2.51 -11.58 -6.48
N PRO A 146 -2.44 -12.62 -7.35
CA PRO A 146 -1.51 -12.62 -8.46
C PRO A 146 -1.90 -11.56 -9.48
N ASN A 147 -0.92 -11.07 -10.25
CA ASN A 147 -1.21 -10.37 -11.50
C ASN A 147 -2.09 -11.26 -12.40
N GLN A 148 -2.93 -10.64 -13.22
CA GLN A 148 -3.76 -11.35 -14.20
C GLN A 148 -2.94 -12.30 -15.09
N HIS A 149 -1.69 -11.94 -15.37
CA HIS A 149 -0.69 -12.79 -16.02
C HIS A 149 0.30 -13.23 -14.94
N GLN A 150 0.09 -14.42 -14.37
CA GLN A 150 0.67 -14.95 -13.11
C GLN A 150 2.19 -14.80 -12.89
N GLU A 151 2.95 -14.42 -13.91
CA GLU A 151 4.42 -14.22 -13.92
C GLU A 151 4.85 -12.81 -13.49
N HIS A 152 3.92 -11.94 -13.12
CA HIS A 152 4.14 -10.52 -12.86
C HIS A 152 3.92 -10.11 -11.40
N GLU A 153 4.09 -8.82 -11.08
CA GLU A 153 4.01 -8.31 -9.69
C GLU A 153 2.63 -8.60 -9.08
N PRO A 154 2.57 -9.35 -7.97
CA PRO A 154 1.35 -9.49 -7.18
C PRO A 154 1.15 -8.27 -6.27
N PHE A 155 -0.02 -8.19 -5.65
CA PHE A 155 -0.21 -7.40 -4.45
C PHE A 155 -0.92 -8.22 -3.37
N TRP A 156 -0.89 -7.72 -2.14
CA TRP A 156 -1.62 -8.26 -1.01
C TRP A 156 -2.71 -7.29 -0.61
N ALA A 157 -3.87 -7.79 -0.22
CA ALA A 157 -4.97 -6.93 0.21
C ALA A 157 -5.71 -7.49 1.43
N CYS A 158 -6.17 -6.58 2.31
CA CYS A 158 -7.01 -6.91 3.46
C CYS A 158 -7.95 -5.76 3.85
N GLY A 159 -8.92 -6.08 4.71
CA GLY A 159 -9.76 -5.09 5.39
C GLY A 159 -10.89 -4.51 4.54
N LEU A 160 -11.30 -5.22 3.47
CA LEU A 160 -12.38 -4.76 2.59
C LEU A 160 -13.70 -4.57 3.35
N ASP A 161 -13.97 -5.42 4.33
CA ASP A 161 -15.11 -5.42 5.25
C ASP A 161 -14.85 -4.59 6.52
N SER A 162 -13.91 -3.65 6.46
CA SER A 162 -13.56 -2.76 7.56
C SER A 162 -13.51 -1.30 7.11
N PRO A 163 -13.43 -0.32 8.02
CA PRO A 163 -13.24 1.09 7.64
C PRO A 163 -12.05 1.32 6.71
N LYS A 164 -11.00 0.49 6.82
CA LYS A 164 -9.75 0.64 6.06
C LYS A 164 -9.47 -0.57 5.18
N PHE A 165 -9.33 -0.34 3.87
CA PHE A 165 -8.87 -1.34 2.92
C PHE A 165 -7.42 -1.07 2.55
N MET A 166 -6.53 -2.03 2.81
CA MET A 166 -5.10 -1.91 2.57
C MET A 166 -4.69 -2.75 1.38
N ILE A 167 -3.85 -2.18 0.51
CA ILE A 167 -3.11 -2.88 -0.53
C ILE A 167 -1.62 -2.67 -0.30
N THR A 168 -0.83 -3.75 -0.35
CA THR A 168 0.63 -3.71 -0.31
C THR A 168 1.18 -4.36 -1.57
N GLY A 169 2.08 -3.69 -2.27
CA GLY A 169 2.69 -4.19 -3.51
C GLY A 169 4.18 -3.87 -3.59
N LYS A 170 4.95 -4.80 -4.14
CA LYS A 170 6.38 -4.60 -4.42
C LYS A 170 6.54 -4.26 -5.89
N SER A 171 7.20 -3.15 -6.18
CA SER A 171 7.64 -2.80 -7.53
C SER A 171 9.13 -3.09 -7.66
N THR A 172 9.52 -3.88 -8.67
CA THR A 172 10.92 -4.28 -8.88
C THR A 172 11.51 -3.59 -10.11
N ASN A 173 12.84 -3.49 -10.21
CA ASN A 173 13.46 -2.95 -11.43
C ASN A 173 13.45 -3.93 -12.62
N GLU A 174 13.09 -5.21 -12.38
CA GLU A 174 13.14 -6.29 -13.39
C GLU A 174 12.12 -6.13 -14.52
N LEU A 175 11.07 -5.33 -14.29
CA LEU A 175 10.00 -5.05 -15.26
C LEU A 175 10.18 -3.70 -15.95
N ASP A 176 11.43 -3.27 -16.16
CA ASP A 176 11.73 -2.04 -16.89
C ASP A 176 11.04 -2.02 -18.27
N GLY A 177 10.30 -0.95 -18.55
CA GLY A 177 9.47 -0.81 -19.75
C GLY A 177 8.23 -1.73 -19.84
N ASN A 178 8.08 -2.73 -18.98
CA ASN A 178 6.92 -3.63 -18.96
C ASN A 178 5.83 -3.13 -17.99
N MET A 179 5.09 -2.12 -18.42
CA MET A 179 3.96 -1.58 -17.65
C MET A 179 2.83 -2.61 -17.45
N HIS A 180 2.76 -3.66 -18.27
CA HIS A 180 1.75 -4.72 -18.11
C HIS A 180 2.01 -5.65 -16.94
N GLY A 181 3.27 -5.73 -16.49
CA GLY A 181 3.66 -6.56 -15.36
C GLY A 181 3.51 -5.89 -13.99
N ARG A 182 3.17 -4.61 -13.95
CA ARG A 182 3.11 -3.84 -12.71
C ARG A 182 1.81 -4.08 -11.95
N TRP A 183 1.89 -4.17 -10.63
CA TRP A 183 0.71 -4.47 -9.81
C TRP A 183 -0.29 -3.29 -9.73
N HIS A 184 0.16 -2.05 -9.95
CA HIS A 184 -0.63 -0.82 -9.81
C HIS A 184 -1.09 -0.20 -11.14
N THR A 185 -0.88 -0.87 -12.28
CA THR A 185 -1.21 -0.29 -13.59
C THR A 185 -2.54 -0.79 -14.14
N LYS A 186 -3.12 0.01 -15.03
CA LYS A 186 -4.35 -0.32 -15.73
C LYS A 186 -4.30 -1.56 -16.62
N ALA A 187 -3.10 -1.96 -17.02
CA ALA A 187 -2.91 -3.17 -17.79
C ALA A 187 -3.15 -4.46 -16.97
N ASN A 188 -3.06 -4.38 -15.65
CA ASN A 188 -3.28 -5.51 -14.76
C ASN A 188 -4.78 -5.62 -14.40
N GLY A 189 -5.44 -6.71 -14.83
CA GLY A 189 -6.82 -7.02 -14.45
C GLY A 189 -7.04 -7.04 -12.93
N THR A 190 -6.13 -7.64 -12.19
CA THR A 190 -6.22 -7.71 -10.71
C THR A 190 -6.19 -6.32 -10.09
N ALA A 191 -5.36 -5.41 -10.63
CA ALA A 191 -5.32 -4.01 -10.20
C ALA A 191 -6.62 -3.28 -10.53
N ARG A 192 -7.17 -3.52 -11.73
CA ARG A 192 -8.45 -2.92 -12.13
C ARG A 192 -9.56 -3.33 -11.16
N GLU A 193 -9.68 -4.62 -10.84
CA GLU A 193 -10.67 -5.09 -9.86
C GLU A 193 -10.44 -4.47 -8.47
N GLY A 194 -9.23 -4.60 -7.91
CA GLY A 194 -8.96 -4.21 -6.51
C GLY A 194 -8.72 -2.72 -6.26
N ILE A 195 -8.45 -1.92 -7.30
CA ILE A 195 -8.13 -0.49 -7.18
C ILE A 195 -9.13 0.37 -7.94
N ALA A 196 -9.43 0.06 -9.20
CA ALA A 196 -10.19 0.97 -10.07
C ALA A 196 -11.70 0.74 -9.97
N TYR A 197 -12.13 -0.53 -10.02
CA TYR A 197 -13.53 -0.95 -9.97
C TYR A 197 -14.05 -1.11 -8.55
N GLN A 198 -13.15 -1.06 -7.57
CA GLN A 198 -13.48 -1.40 -6.20
C GLN A 198 -14.60 -0.52 -5.66
N THR A 199 -15.69 -1.21 -5.30
CA THR A 199 -16.86 -0.69 -4.62
C THR A 199 -17.15 -1.58 -3.41
N GLY A 200 -18.19 -1.25 -2.64
CA GLY A 200 -18.63 -2.07 -1.52
C GLY A 200 -20.15 -2.13 -1.42
N THR A 201 -20.66 -3.19 -0.80
CA THR A 201 -22.09 -3.28 -0.40
C THR A 201 -22.31 -3.59 1.08
N GLY A 202 -21.21 -3.82 1.81
CA GLY A 202 -21.23 -3.97 3.26
C GLY A 202 -21.31 -2.64 4.00
N GLU A 203 -21.16 -2.71 5.33
CA GLU A 203 -21.18 -1.56 6.22
C GLU A 203 -20.14 -0.49 5.84
N TYR A 204 -18.94 -0.91 5.43
CA TYR A 204 -17.80 -0.02 5.16
C TYR A 204 -17.58 0.25 3.66
N CYS A 205 -18.66 0.55 2.95
CA CYS A 205 -18.67 0.72 1.51
C CYS A 205 -18.42 2.15 1.02
N HIS A 206 -18.07 3.12 1.87
CA HIS A 206 -17.99 4.52 1.48
C HIS A 206 -16.59 5.10 1.62
N LYS A 207 -15.60 4.47 0.96
CA LYS A 207 -14.22 4.95 1.06
C LYS A 207 -14.00 6.21 0.22
N THR A 208 -13.57 7.28 0.87
CA THR A 208 -13.36 8.60 0.26
C THR A 208 -11.93 9.15 0.44
N MET A 209 -11.13 8.49 1.27
CA MET A 209 -9.77 8.91 1.61
C MET A 209 -8.73 7.89 1.16
N LEU A 210 -7.50 8.36 0.92
CA LEU A 210 -6.35 7.53 0.58
C LEU A 210 -5.09 8.06 1.27
N GLY A 211 -4.43 7.17 2.00
CA GLY A 211 -3.04 7.33 2.45
C GLY A 211 -2.09 6.46 1.64
N VAL A 212 -0.88 6.97 1.37
CA VAL A 212 0.15 6.24 0.61
C VAL A 212 1.47 6.22 1.38
N GLY A 213 2.05 5.02 1.49
CA GLY A 213 3.37 4.78 2.06
C GLY A 213 4.35 4.24 1.02
N LYS A 214 5.63 4.58 1.19
CA LYS A 214 6.73 4.16 0.31
C LYS A 214 7.95 3.75 1.13
N ALA A 215 8.52 2.60 0.85
CA ALA A 215 9.77 2.18 1.46
C ALA A 215 10.73 1.61 0.40
N ASP A 216 11.86 2.29 0.21
CA ASP A 216 12.87 1.89 -0.77
C ASP A 216 13.68 0.69 -0.28
N LEU A 217 13.97 -0.25 -1.17
CA LEU A 217 14.93 -1.31 -0.94
C LEU A 217 16.22 -1.04 -1.74
N ALA A 218 17.16 -1.99 -1.63
CA ALA A 218 18.30 -2.05 -2.54
C ALA A 218 17.84 -2.28 -3.99
N ASP A 219 18.75 -2.12 -4.94
CA ASP A 219 18.57 -2.50 -6.34
C ASP A 219 17.38 -1.83 -7.05
N ASN A 220 17.03 -0.59 -6.67
CA ASN A 220 15.93 0.17 -7.27
C ASN A 220 14.58 -0.58 -7.16
N GLU A 221 14.32 -1.21 -6.01
CA GLU A 221 12.99 -1.78 -5.70
C GLU A 221 12.27 -0.95 -4.64
N ILE A 222 10.93 -1.03 -4.63
CA ILE A 222 10.09 -0.24 -3.73
C ILE A 222 8.96 -1.11 -3.18
N TRP A 223 8.70 -0.99 -1.88
CA TRP A 223 7.42 -1.35 -1.28
C TRP A 223 6.48 -0.14 -1.27
N TRP A 224 5.30 -0.34 -1.83
CA TRP A 224 4.20 0.62 -1.79
C TRP A 224 3.07 0.08 -0.93
N VAL A 225 2.45 0.97 -0.17
CA VAL A 225 1.24 0.67 0.60
C VAL A 225 0.18 1.72 0.31
N LEU A 226 -1.02 1.27 -0.04
CA LEU A 226 -2.21 2.09 -0.22
C LEU A 226 -3.19 1.75 0.91
N ILE A 227 -3.73 2.75 1.60
CA ILE A 227 -4.84 2.55 2.54
C ILE A 227 -5.99 3.44 2.14
N PHE A 228 -7.07 2.82 1.69
CA PHE A 228 -8.35 3.47 1.43
C PHE A 228 -9.17 3.52 2.72
N GLY A 229 -9.71 4.69 3.07
CA GLY A 229 -10.51 4.89 4.28
C GLY A 229 -11.82 5.64 4.02
N GLU A 230 -12.73 5.59 4.99
CA GLU A 230 -14.03 6.29 4.99
C GLU A 230 -13.94 7.71 5.55
#